data_AF-A0A2R7KUY6-F1
#
_entry.id   AF-A0A2R7KUY6-F1
#
_cell.length_a   1.000
_cell.length_b   1.000
_cell.length_c   1.000
_cell.angle_alpha   90.00
_cell.angle_beta   90.00
_cell.angle_gamma   90.00
#
_symmetry.space_group_name_H-M   'P 1'
#
loop_
_entity.id
_entity.type
_entity.pdbx_description
1 polymer ?
#
loop_
_entity_poly.entity_id
_entity_poly.type
_entity_poly.pdbx_seq_one_letter_code
_entity_poly.pdbx_strand_id
1 'polypeptide(L)'
;MQKEKSTYMISRYSLTGQLLETYPNAKVAAQALGTSQTYISKAARTNNKVWTARKYLWRRGNEPFLDLAPMLKERWYGASPVSKNQKTIGQYDLQGNLINTYTNTVEAGKAVGIHHKGIRDVIKGRGLTYGGFIWNKTLKKKIRVDSKITSKIEKVSQYDLDGRWVKSYDSCLAAAQKTKIDNGQIHHCLNGHLLTAGGYLWRKGEKLRINTSELRKHPRYPGSKLDKHIRKKKQLNATTLSQKELK
;
A
#
# COMPACT_ATOMS: atom_id res chain seq x y z
N MET A 1 17.14 54.86 10.41
CA MET A 1 17.90 54.03 9.44
C MET A 1 16.93 53.13 8.68
N GLN A 2 16.57 53.51 7.46
CA GLN A 2 15.73 52.69 6.57
C GLN A 2 16.56 51.47 6.13
N LYS A 3 16.08 50.25 6.41
CA LYS A 3 16.70 49.02 5.90
C LYS A 3 16.62 49.06 4.37
N GLU A 4 17.75 49.19 3.69
CA GLU A 4 17.84 49.06 2.24
C GLU A 4 17.15 47.77 1.80
N LYS A 5 16.20 47.89 0.88
CA LYS A 5 15.49 46.74 0.30
C LYS A 5 16.48 46.00 -0.61
N SER A 6 17.29 45.14 -0.01
CA SER A 6 18.17 44.22 -0.74
C SER A 6 17.33 43.43 -1.75
N THR A 7 17.57 43.71 -3.02
CA THR A 7 16.86 43.12 -4.15
C THR A 7 17.69 41.92 -4.60
N TYR A 8 17.29 40.74 -4.15
CA TYR A 8 17.99 39.49 -4.47
C TYR A 8 17.53 38.96 -5.84
N MET A 9 18.49 38.53 -6.65
CA MET A 9 18.22 37.72 -7.85
C MET A 9 17.57 36.40 -7.45
N ILE A 10 16.61 35.96 -8.25
CA ILE A 10 15.85 34.74 -8.00
C ILE A 10 15.83 33.90 -9.26
N SER A 11 16.25 32.65 -9.13
CA SER A 11 16.24 31.66 -10.19
C SER A 11 15.13 30.64 -10.02
N ARG A 12 14.62 30.20 -11.17
CA ARG A 12 13.64 29.14 -11.32
C ARG A 12 14.34 27.88 -11.82
N TYR A 13 14.06 26.76 -11.17
CA TYR A 13 14.64 25.45 -11.46
C TYR A 13 13.56 24.45 -11.86
N SER A 14 13.95 23.46 -12.65
CA SER A 14 13.15 22.27 -12.90
C SER A 14 12.94 21.48 -11.60
N LEU A 15 12.02 20.50 -11.59
CA LEU A 15 11.80 19.63 -10.42
C LEU A 15 12.98 18.68 -10.14
N THR A 16 13.95 18.59 -11.04
CA THR A 16 15.20 17.83 -10.88
C THR A 16 16.36 18.69 -10.39
N GLY A 17 16.16 20.01 -10.26
CA GLY A 17 17.17 20.95 -9.76
C GLY A 17 18.01 21.62 -10.85
N GLN A 18 17.68 21.47 -12.14
CA GLN A 18 18.39 22.16 -13.22
C GLN A 18 17.90 23.61 -13.35
N LEU A 19 18.82 24.56 -13.46
CA LEU A 19 18.49 25.97 -13.68
C LEU A 19 17.75 26.13 -15.02
N LEU A 20 16.61 26.84 -15.00
CA LEU A 20 15.87 27.20 -16.20
C LEU A 20 16.09 28.67 -16.55
N GLU A 21 15.91 29.55 -15.56
CA GLU A 21 15.88 30.99 -15.80
C GLU A 21 16.21 31.76 -14.53
N THR A 22 16.92 32.88 -14.67
CA THR A 22 17.25 33.79 -13.58
C THR A 22 16.57 35.13 -13.79
N TYR A 23 15.89 35.60 -12.75
CA TYR A 23 15.22 36.90 -12.74
C TYR A 23 15.96 37.88 -11.82
N PRO A 24 15.98 39.18 -12.16
CA PRO A 24 16.57 40.20 -11.29
C PRO A 24 15.93 40.26 -9.91
N ASN A 25 14.63 39.96 -9.81
CA ASN A 25 13.88 39.93 -8.55
C ASN A 25 12.57 39.15 -8.65
N ALA A 26 11.94 38.94 -7.48
CA ALA A 26 10.66 38.24 -7.37
C ALA A 26 9.51 38.90 -8.14
N LYS A 27 9.56 40.21 -8.38
CA LYS A 27 8.48 40.97 -9.04
C LYS A 27 8.47 40.67 -10.53
N VAL A 28 9.64 40.68 -11.17
CA VAL A 28 9.80 40.31 -12.58
C VAL A 28 9.40 38.85 -12.79
N ALA A 29 9.90 37.95 -11.93
CA ALA A 29 9.53 36.54 -11.97
C ALA A 29 8.01 36.31 -11.83
N ALA A 30 7.36 37.11 -10.98
CA ALA A 30 5.92 37.02 -10.72
C ALA A 30 5.08 37.51 -11.89
N GLN A 31 5.52 38.58 -12.56
CA GLN A 31 4.89 39.10 -13.78
C GLN A 31 4.99 38.09 -14.92
N ALA A 32 6.17 37.49 -15.15
CA ALA A 32 6.39 36.49 -16.19
C ALA A 32 5.48 35.26 -16.06
N LEU A 33 5.08 34.89 -14.83
CA LEU A 33 4.29 33.69 -14.52
C LEU A 33 2.86 33.95 -14.08
N GLY A 34 2.41 35.21 -14.09
CA GLY A 34 1.08 35.60 -13.62
C GLY A 34 0.79 35.12 -12.19
N THR A 35 1.68 35.43 -11.25
CA THR A 35 1.58 34.99 -9.85
C THR A 35 1.90 36.12 -8.87
N SER A 36 1.72 35.89 -7.56
CA SER A 36 2.09 36.88 -6.54
C SER A 36 3.59 36.91 -6.29
N GLN A 37 4.19 38.11 -6.30
CA GLN A 37 5.57 38.36 -5.88
C GLN A 37 5.87 37.78 -4.49
N THR A 38 4.93 37.93 -3.55
CA THR A 38 5.10 37.43 -2.19
C THR A 38 5.21 35.91 -2.15
N TYR A 39 4.51 35.21 -3.05
CA TYR A 39 4.52 33.76 -3.13
C TYR A 39 5.85 33.23 -3.70
N ILE A 40 6.37 33.84 -4.76
CA ILE A 40 7.72 33.50 -5.29
C ILE A 40 8.81 33.84 -4.27
N SER A 41 8.75 35.02 -3.65
CA SER A 41 9.72 35.43 -2.64
C SER A 41 9.72 34.49 -1.43
N LYS A 42 8.55 34.02 -1.01
CA LYS A 42 8.41 32.98 0.02
C LYS A 42 8.98 31.64 -0.41
N ALA A 43 8.84 31.25 -1.68
CA ALA A 43 9.36 29.99 -2.23
C ALA A 43 10.89 29.98 -2.38
N ALA A 44 11.48 31.15 -2.67
CA ALA A 44 12.90 31.33 -2.91
C ALA A 44 13.76 31.39 -1.64
N ARG A 45 13.15 31.58 -0.47
CA ARG A 45 13.85 31.70 0.83
C ARG A 45 14.12 30.32 1.42
N THR A 46 15.29 30.17 2.06
CA THR A 46 15.73 28.94 2.72
C THR A 46 15.04 28.65 4.06
N ASN A 47 14.45 29.66 4.69
CA ASN A 47 13.84 29.55 6.01
C ASN A 47 12.37 29.12 5.98
N ASN A 48 11.79 28.90 4.80
CA ASN A 48 10.36 28.67 4.66
C ASN A 48 10.10 27.26 4.11
N LYS A 49 9.04 26.60 4.59
CA LYS A 49 8.70 25.20 4.24
C LYS A 49 8.00 25.06 2.87
N VAL A 50 7.92 26.15 2.11
CA VAL A 50 7.32 26.20 0.78
C VAL A 50 8.46 26.47 -0.19
N TRP A 51 8.72 25.54 -1.10
CA TRP A 51 9.87 25.59 -2.00
C TRP A 51 9.48 25.61 -3.49
N THR A 52 8.23 25.29 -3.77
CA THR A 52 7.67 25.22 -5.12
C THR A 52 6.58 26.25 -5.32
N ALA A 53 6.62 26.97 -6.45
CA ALA A 53 5.54 27.82 -6.91
C ALA A 53 5.33 27.59 -8.41
N ARG A 54 4.07 27.51 -8.86
CA ARG A 54 3.68 27.25 -10.26
C ARG A 54 4.41 26.04 -10.89
N LYS A 55 4.61 24.96 -10.11
CA LYS A 55 5.32 23.71 -10.52
C LYS A 55 6.83 23.81 -10.71
N TYR A 56 7.46 24.91 -10.32
CA TYR A 56 8.92 25.07 -10.36
C TYR A 56 9.52 25.24 -8.97
N LEU A 57 10.80 24.93 -8.85
CA LEU A 57 11.60 25.21 -7.67
C LEU A 57 12.18 26.63 -7.76
N TRP A 58 12.31 27.30 -6.63
CA TRP A 58 12.77 28.69 -6.58
C TRP A 58 13.91 28.87 -5.59
N ARG A 59 14.98 29.57 -5.98
CA ARG A 59 16.09 29.92 -5.09
C ARG A 59 16.62 31.30 -5.37
N ARG A 60 17.23 31.92 -4.36
CA ARG A 60 18.05 33.12 -4.55
C ARG A 60 19.41 32.72 -5.15
N GLY A 61 19.94 33.58 -6.02
CA GLY A 61 21.18 33.33 -6.75
C GLY A 61 20.95 32.76 -8.15
N ASN A 62 22.02 32.33 -8.79
CA ASN A 62 22.10 31.90 -10.19
C ASN A 62 22.89 30.59 -10.35
N GLU A 63 22.95 29.78 -9.29
CA GLU A 63 23.62 28.48 -9.33
C GLU A 63 23.03 27.60 -10.44
N PRO A 64 23.85 26.93 -11.27
CA PRO A 64 23.39 26.13 -12.40
C PRO A 64 22.63 24.87 -11.97
N PHE A 65 22.92 24.36 -10.77
CA PHE A 65 22.30 23.19 -10.19
C PHE A 65 21.91 23.42 -8.74
N LEU A 66 20.70 22.98 -8.38
CA LEU A 66 20.18 23.04 -7.04
C LEU A 66 20.20 21.65 -6.39
N ASP A 67 21.00 21.49 -5.33
CA ASP A 67 20.97 20.27 -4.52
C ASP A 67 19.65 20.17 -3.74
N LEU A 68 18.87 19.14 -4.08
CA LEU A 68 17.59 18.84 -3.46
C LEU A 68 17.75 18.00 -2.18
N ALA A 69 18.89 17.31 -2.00
CA ALA A 69 19.10 16.38 -0.90
C ALA A 69 18.79 16.97 0.50
N PRO A 70 19.24 18.20 0.85
CA PRO A 70 18.89 18.80 2.13
C PRO A 70 17.40 19.15 2.23
N MET A 71 16.80 19.60 1.13
CA MET A 71 15.38 19.98 1.08
C MET A 71 14.47 18.77 1.33
N LEU A 72 14.89 17.59 0.88
CA LEU A 72 14.12 16.35 0.94
C LEU A 72 14.19 15.65 2.31
N LYS A 73 15.14 16.03 3.17
CA LYS A 73 15.25 15.50 4.53
C LYS A 73 14.21 16.08 5.49
N GLU A 74 13.82 17.34 5.29
CA GLU A 74 12.83 18.00 6.15
C GLU A 74 11.39 17.56 5.83
N ARG A 75 10.45 17.71 6.77
CA ARG A 75 9.03 17.38 6.58
C ARG A 75 8.28 18.55 5.96
N TRP A 76 7.77 18.36 4.73
CA TRP A 76 7.12 19.41 3.92
C TRP A 76 5.67 19.61 4.38
N TYR A 77 5.16 20.85 4.33
CA TYR A 77 3.73 21.11 4.44
C TYR A 77 3.12 21.13 3.04
N GLY A 78 2.34 20.10 2.71
CA GLY A 78 1.60 19.97 1.45
C GLY A 78 2.26 19.06 0.40
N ALA A 79 1.48 18.69 -0.62
CA ALA A 79 1.92 17.81 -1.71
C ALA A 79 2.78 18.59 -2.73
N SER A 80 4.10 18.53 -2.61
CA SER A 80 4.99 19.13 -3.61
C SER A 80 5.14 18.22 -4.85
N PRO A 81 5.15 18.78 -6.07
CA PRO A 81 5.48 18.04 -7.28
C PRO A 81 6.84 17.31 -7.22
N VAL A 82 7.82 17.84 -6.48
CA VAL A 82 9.16 17.21 -6.34
C VAL A 82 9.06 15.87 -5.62
N SER A 83 8.28 15.80 -4.54
CA SER A 83 8.07 14.55 -3.79
C SER A 83 7.35 13.47 -4.61
N LYS A 84 6.59 13.85 -5.64
CA LYS A 84 5.91 12.89 -6.52
C LYS A 84 6.89 12.14 -7.43
N ASN A 85 8.05 12.71 -7.75
CA ASN A 85 9.02 12.08 -8.64
C ASN A 85 10.01 11.15 -7.91
N GLN A 86 10.03 11.19 -6.58
CA GLN A 86 10.95 10.36 -5.81
C GLN A 86 10.41 8.97 -5.62
N LYS A 87 10.99 8.00 -6.33
CA LYS A 87 10.78 6.58 -6.03
C LYS A 87 11.46 6.27 -4.70
N THR A 88 10.66 6.12 -3.65
CA THR A 88 11.15 5.88 -2.28
C THR A 88 10.79 4.51 -1.75
N ILE A 89 9.93 3.76 -2.44
CA ILE A 89 9.44 2.46 -1.98
C ILE A 89 9.88 1.39 -2.97
N GLY A 90 10.68 0.44 -2.52
CA GLY A 90 11.05 -0.76 -3.28
C GLY A 90 10.11 -1.92 -2.96
N GLN A 91 9.67 -2.61 -4.00
CA GLN A 91 8.98 -3.90 -3.95
C GLN A 91 9.99 -4.99 -4.26
N TYR A 92 10.10 -5.97 -3.38
CA TYR A 92 11.03 -7.06 -3.50
C TYR A 92 10.29 -8.40 -3.51
N ASP A 93 10.88 -9.39 -4.17
CA ASP A 93 10.44 -10.78 -4.06
C ASP A 93 10.74 -11.33 -2.65
N LEU A 94 10.33 -12.58 -2.41
CA LEU A 94 10.54 -13.26 -1.13
C LEU A 94 12.00 -13.69 -0.92
N GLN A 95 12.83 -13.60 -1.96
CA GLN A 95 14.27 -13.86 -1.93
C GLN A 95 15.07 -12.57 -1.72
N GLY A 96 14.39 -11.42 -1.66
CA GLY A 96 14.96 -10.10 -1.43
C GLY A 96 15.49 -9.42 -2.68
N ASN A 97 15.19 -9.90 -3.89
CA ASN A 97 15.56 -9.23 -5.14
C ASN A 97 14.56 -8.12 -5.47
N LEU A 98 15.05 -6.99 -5.93
CA LEU A 98 14.21 -5.84 -6.29
C LEU A 98 13.41 -6.15 -7.57
N ILE A 99 12.09 -6.10 -7.46
CA ILE A 99 11.15 -6.27 -8.59
C ILE A 99 10.82 -4.90 -9.19
N ASN A 100 10.40 -3.95 -8.34
CA ASN A 100 9.91 -2.66 -8.80
C ASN A 100 10.12 -1.55 -7.77
N THR A 101 9.96 -0.31 -8.21
CA THR A 101 10.10 0.88 -7.36
C THR A 101 8.94 1.86 -7.60
N TYR A 102 8.42 2.42 -6.53
CA TYR A 102 7.25 3.29 -6.51
C TYR A 102 7.53 4.59 -5.79
N THR A 103 6.77 5.64 -6.13
CA THR A 103 6.94 6.97 -5.52
C THR A 103 6.52 6.97 -4.07
N ASN A 104 5.39 6.30 -3.77
CA ASN A 104 4.83 6.24 -2.44
C ASN A 104 4.02 4.94 -2.23
N THR A 105 3.65 4.68 -0.98
CA THR A 105 2.88 3.49 -0.58
C THR A 105 1.49 3.41 -1.22
N VAL A 106 0.89 4.55 -1.61
CA VAL A 106 -0.45 4.57 -2.22
C VAL A 106 -0.40 4.11 -3.67
N GLU A 107 0.58 4.60 -4.43
CA GLU A 107 0.84 4.15 -5.81
C GLU A 107 1.18 2.65 -5.82
N ALA A 108 2.09 2.21 -4.95
CA ALA A 108 2.43 0.80 -4.81
C ALA A 108 1.20 -0.07 -4.49
N GLY A 109 0.37 0.37 -3.55
CA GLY A 109 -0.87 -0.31 -3.20
C GLY A 109 -1.83 -0.43 -4.38
N LYS A 110 -2.01 0.65 -5.16
CA LYS A 110 -2.85 0.62 -6.37
C LYS A 110 -2.31 -0.32 -7.44
N ALA A 111 -0.99 -0.29 -7.68
CA ALA A 111 -0.35 -1.12 -8.71
C ALA A 111 -0.46 -2.62 -8.42
N VAL A 112 -0.33 -3.01 -7.15
CA VAL A 112 -0.42 -4.43 -6.74
C VAL A 112 -1.86 -4.85 -6.39
N GLY A 113 -2.76 -3.90 -6.17
CA GLY A 113 -4.13 -4.16 -5.73
C GLY A 113 -4.25 -4.47 -4.24
N ILE A 114 -3.42 -3.84 -3.40
CA ILE A 114 -3.38 -4.04 -1.94
C ILE A 114 -3.49 -2.70 -1.19
N HIS A 115 -3.90 -2.76 0.08
CA HIS A 115 -4.08 -1.54 0.86
C HIS A 115 -2.74 -0.94 1.33
N HIS A 116 -2.51 0.34 1.02
CA HIS A 116 -1.25 1.05 1.30
C HIS A 116 -0.80 1.03 2.78
N LYS A 117 -1.73 0.91 3.74
CA LYS A 117 -1.39 0.78 5.17
C LYS A 117 -0.56 -0.47 5.46
N GLY A 118 -0.86 -1.60 4.84
CA GLY A 118 -0.09 -2.83 5.07
C GLY A 118 1.35 -2.71 4.56
N ILE A 119 1.54 -2.03 3.42
CA ILE A 119 2.87 -1.68 2.90
C ILE A 119 3.65 -0.84 3.93
N ARG A 120 2.99 0.18 4.50
CA ARG A 120 3.58 1.03 5.54
C ARG A 120 3.96 0.24 6.79
N ASP A 121 3.18 -0.77 7.17
CA ASP A 121 3.43 -1.57 8.36
C ASP A 121 4.68 -2.44 8.21
N VAL A 122 4.88 -3.03 7.02
CA VAL A 122 6.10 -3.77 6.69
C VAL A 122 7.33 -2.86 6.70
N ILE A 123 7.24 -1.68 6.09
CA ILE A 123 8.35 -0.71 6.09
C ILE A 123 8.74 -0.28 7.51
N LYS A 124 7.77 -0.22 8.44
CA LYS A 124 8.00 0.09 9.86
C LYS A 124 8.50 -1.11 10.68
N GLY A 125 8.65 -2.28 10.08
CA GLY A 125 9.04 -3.51 10.78
C GLY A 125 7.93 -4.13 11.64
N ARG A 126 6.68 -3.69 11.50
CA ARG A 126 5.52 -4.31 12.20
C ARG A 126 5.05 -5.60 11.55
N GLY A 127 5.57 -5.92 10.38
CA GLY A 127 5.35 -7.16 9.65
C GLY A 127 6.51 -7.44 8.71
N LEU A 128 6.65 -8.70 8.31
CA LEU A 128 7.74 -9.15 7.44
C LEU A 128 7.42 -8.98 5.95
N THR A 129 6.18 -9.29 5.57
CA THR A 129 5.70 -9.23 4.18
C THR A 129 4.29 -8.68 4.13
N TYR A 130 3.89 -8.15 2.98
CA TYR A 130 2.49 -7.78 2.73
C TYR A 130 2.17 -7.93 1.25
N GLY A 131 1.04 -8.58 0.96
CA GLY A 131 0.66 -8.90 -0.42
C GLY A 131 1.66 -9.83 -1.12
N GLY A 132 2.37 -10.70 -0.39
CA GLY A 132 3.35 -11.62 -0.98
C GLY A 132 4.69 -10.98 -1.38
N PHE A 133 4.92 -9.72 -1.02
CA PHE A 133 6.17 -8.99 -1.30
C PHE A 133 6.80 -8.45 -0.02
N ILE A 134 8.11 -8.19 -0.09
CA ILE A 134 8.82 -7.42 0.93
C ILE A 134 8.86 -5.96 0.49
N TRP A 135 8.64 -5.04 1.43
CA TRP A 135 8.58 -3.61 1.17
C TRP A 135 9.66 -2.88 1.96
N ASN A 136 10.49 -2.09 1.28
CA ASN A 136 11.56 -1.32 1.92
C ASN A 136 11.63 0.10 1.39
N LYS A 137 11.99 1.06 2.25
CA LYS A 137 12.25 2.45 1.86
C LYS A 137 13.64 2.63 1.24
N THR A 138 14.59 1.78 1.63
CA THR A 138 15.95 1.81 1.09
C THR A 138 15.97 1.00 -0.19
N LEU A 139 16.24 1.66 -1.32
CA LEU A 139 16.36 1.01 -2.62
C LEU A 139 17.74 0.36 -2.74
N LYS A 140 17.78 -0.97 -2.70
CA LYS A 140 18.98 -1.78 -2.96
C LYS A 140 18.61 -2.82 -4.03
N LYS A 141 19.59 -3.31 -4.79
CA LYS A 141 19.34 -4.41 -5.75
C LYS A 141 18.88 -5.69 -5.05
N LYS A 142 19.47 -5.97 -3.87
CA LYS A 142 19.14 -7.11 -3.03
C LYS A 142 19.14 -6.73 -1.56
N ILE A 143 18.15 -7.22 -0.81
CA ILE A 143 18.03 -7.05 0.64
C ILE A 143 18.23 -8.38 1.37
N ARG A 144 18.66 -8.30 2.63
CA ARG A 144 18.66 -9.47 3.52
C ARG A 144 17.22 -9.78 3.91
N VAL A 145 16.88 -11.06 3.87
CA VAL A 145 15.53 -11.58 4.15
C VAL A 145 15.57 -12.36 5.46
N ASP A 146 14.54 -12.17 6.29
CA ASP A 146 14.34 -12.96 7.51
C ASP A 146 14.05 -14.44 7.15
N SER A 147 14.66 -15.38 7.84
CA SER A 147 14.49 -16.82 7.60
C SER A 147 13.03 -17.29 7.75
N LYS A 148 12.21 -16.55 8.51
CA LYS A 148 10.76 -16.81 8.60
C LYS A 148 10.03 -16.60 7.27
N ILE A 149 10.53 -15.71 6.42
CA ILE A 149 9.93 -15.45 5.10
C ILE A 149 10.26 -16.58 4.13
N THR A 150 11.47 -17.12 4.21
CA THR A 150 11.94 -18.25 3.38
C THR A 150 11.53 -19.62 3.92
N SER A 151 11.01 -19.69 5.15
CA SER A 151 10.36 -20.90 5.66
C SER A 151 9.20 -21.32 4.74
N LYS A 152 8.95 -22.64 4.64
CA LYS A 152 7.98 -23.22 3.69
C LYS A 152 6.61 -22.55 3.87
N ILE A 153 6.24 -21.72 2.90
CA ILE A 153 4.96 -21.01 2.92
C ILE A 153 3.86 -22.04 2.79
N GLU A 154 3.05 -22.17 3.85
CA GLU A 154 1.87 -23.02 3.80
C GLU A 154 0.88 -22.45 2.79
N LYS A 155 0.51 -23.26 1.81
CA LYS A 155 -0.56 -22.93 0.87
C LYS A 155 -1.87 -22.69 1.59
N VAL A 156 -2.72 -21.90 0.96
CA VAL A 156 -4.04 -21.55 1.47
C VAL A 156 -5.09 -22.31 0.68
N SER A 157 -5.87 -23.16 1.34
CA SER A 157 -6.93 -23.93 0.71
C SER A 157 -8.31 -23.34 1.02
N GLN A 158 -9.12 -23.29 -0.03
CA GLN A 158 -10.53 -22.92 -0.03
C GLN A 158 -11.39 -24.19 0.02
N TYR A 159 -12.42 -24.17 0.86
CA TYR A 159 -13.35 -25.27 1.06
C TYR A 159 -14.79 -24.76 0.95
N ASP A 160 -15.71 -25.64 0.56
CA ASP A 160 -17.14 -25.38 0.65
C ASP A 160 -17.62 -25.37 2.12
N LEU A 161 -18.89 -25.03 2.34
CA LEU A 161 -19.48 -25.02 3.68
C LEU A 161 -19.70 -26.43 4.27
N ASP A 162 -19.53 -27.47 3.47
CA ASP A 162 -19.54 -28.88 3.88
C ASP A 162 -18.13 -29.42 4.21
N GLY A 163 -17.12 -28.54 4.13
CA GLY A 163 -15.73 -28.82 4.41
C GLY A 163 -15.02 -29.62 3.33
N ARG A 164 -15.57 -29.73 2.12
CA ARG A 164 -14.88 -30.35 0.97
C ARG A 164 -13.93 -29.35 0.34
N TRP A 165 -12.73 -29.82 0.01
CA TRP A 165 -11.75 -29.02 -0.68
C TRP A 165 -12.27 -28.57 -2.05
N VAL A 166 -12.03 -27.31 -2.37
CA VAL A 166 -12.40 -26.69 -3.67
C VAL A 166 -11.13 -26.39 -4.46
N LYS A 167 -10.18 -25.67 -3.84
CA LYS A 167 -8.94 -25.24 -4.51
C LYS A 167 -7.87 -24.82 -3.51
N SER A 168 -6.60 -25.03 -3.85
CA SER A 168 -5.44 -24.50 -3.13
C SER A 168 -4.80 -23.34 -3.89
N TYR A 169 -4.25 -22.39 -3.15
CA TYR A 169 -3.57 -21.20 -3.67
C TYR A 169 -2.22 -21.02 -2.96
N ASP A 170 -1.24 -20.47 -3.66
CA ASP A 170 0.10 -20.26 -3.10
C ASP A 170 0.13 -19.17 -2.02
N SER A 171 -0.86 -18.27 -1.99
CA SER A 171 -0.98 -17.23 -0.98
C SER A 171 -2.41 -16.70 -0.84
N CYS A 172 -2.69 -15.98 0.26
CA CYS A 172 -3.95 -15.25 0.44
C CYS A 172 -4.20 -14.23 -0.68
N LEU A 173 -3.14 -13.63 -1.24
CA LEU A 173 -3.28 -12.66 -2.34
C LEU A 173 -3.73 -13.37 -3.63
N ALA A 174 -3.09 -14.49 -3.97
CA ALA A 174 -3.48 -15.29 -5.13
C ALA A 174 -4.94 -15.77 -5.00
N ALA A 175 -5.33 -16.19 -3.81
CA ALA A 175 -6.72 -16.53 -3.49
C ALA A 175 -7.66 -15.34 -3.67
N ALA A 176 -7.32 -14.18 -3.12
CA ALA A 176 -8.12 -12.95 -3.21
C ALA A 176 -8.33 -12.51 -4.67
N GLN A 177 -7.28 -12.53 -5.48
CA GLN A 177 -7.35 -12.15 -6.90
C GLN A 177 -8.25 -13.09 -7.71
N LYS A 178 -8.15 -14.41 -7.47
CA LYS A 178 -8.94 -15.41 -8.19
C LYS A 178 -10.40 -15.45 -7.74
N THR A 179 -10.66 -15.28 -6.45
CA THR A 179 -12.01 -15.37 -5.87
C THR A 179 -12.73 -14.02 -5.78
N LYS A 180 -12.01 -12.90 -6.01
CA LYS A 180 -12.47 -11.52 -5.77
C LYS A 180 -12.92 -11.27 -4.32
N ILE A 181 -12.42 -12.06 -3.38
CA ILE A 181 -12.66 -11.90 -1.94
C ILE A 181 -11.53 -11.05 -1.37
N ASP A 182 -11.84 -10.19 -0.41
CA ASP A 182 -10.82 -9.35 0.25
C ASP A 182 -9.75 -10.22 0.93
N ASN A 183 -8.48 -9.91 0.66
CA ASN A 183 -7.32 -10.61 1.22
C ASN A 183 -7.32 -10.57 2.76
N GLY A 184 -7.70 -9.43 3.35
CA GLY A 184 -7.81 -9.28 4.80
C GLY A 184 -8.84 -10.24 5.41
N GLN A 185 -10.01 -10.39 4.77
CA GLN A 185 -11.03 -11.35 5.22
C GLN A 185 -10.52 -12.80 5.18
N ILE A 186 -9.82 -13.20 4.11
CA ILE A 186 -9.20 -14.53 3.99
C ILE A 186 -8.20 -14.74 5.13
N HIS A 187 -7.32 -13.76 5.35
CA HIS A 187 -6.32 -13.81 6.41
C HIS A 187 -6.95 -13.92 7.82
N HIS A 188 -8.02 -13.16 8.08
CA HIS A 188 -8.77 -13.26 9.33
C HIS A 188 -9.44 -14.64 9.50
N CYS A 189 -9.86 -15.30 8.42
CA CYS A 189 -10.36 -16.67 8.52
C CYS A 189 -9.26 -17.67 8.89
N LEU A 190 -8.07 -17.53 8.30
CA LEU A 190 -6.93 -18.41 8.58
C LEU A 190 -6.43 -18.30 10.02
N ASN A 191 -6.55 -17.12 10.63
CA ASN A 191 -6.20 -16.88 12.04
C ASN A 191 -7.36 -17.17 13.01
N GLY A 192 -8.50 -17.65 12.52
CA GLY A 192 -9.67 -17.95 13.35
C GLY A 192 -10.36 -16.72 13.93
N HIS A 193 -10.14 -15.52 13.39
CA HIS A 193 -10.93 -14.34 13.77
C HIS A 193 -12.28 -14.32 13.05
N LEU A 194 -12.33 -14.81 11.81
CA LEU A 194 -13.56 -14.99 11.04
C LEU A 194 -13.78 -16.48 10.77
N LEU A 195 -15.05 -16.86 10.60
CA LEU A 195 -15.39 -18.25 10.32
C LEU A 195 -15.42 -18.53 8.80
N THR A 196 -15.90 -17.57 8.02
CA THR A 196 -16.09 -17.67 6.58
C THR A 196 -15.72 -16.36 5.89
N ALA A 197 -15.16 -16.43 4.69
CA ALA A 197 -14.97 -15.28 3.81
C ALA A 197 -15.50 -15.61 2.41
N GLY A 198 -16.28 -14.69 1.84
CA GLY A 198 -16.94 -14.88 0.53
C GLY A 198 -17.86 -16.10 0.42
N GLY A 199 -18.33 -16.67 1.53
CA GLY A 199 -19.14 -17.90 1.53
C GLY A 199 -18.36 -19.20 1.54
N TYR A 200 -17.03 -19.14 1.68
CA TYR A 200 -16.15 -20.30 1.76
C TYR A 200 -15.45 -20.39 3.12
N LEU A 201 -14.96 -21.59 3.42
CA LEU A 201 -14.06 -21.87 4.54
C LEU A 201 -12.61 -21.83 4.05
N TRP A 202 -11.70 -21.36 4.91
CA TRP A 202 -10.29 -21.16 4.57
C TRP A 202 -9.40 -21.80 5.62
N ARG A 203 -8.43 -22.62 5.19
CA ARG A 203 -7.41 -23.23 6.08
C ARG A 203 -6.03 -23.22 5.43
N LYS A 204 -5.00 -23.20 6.27
CA LYS A 204 -3.61 -23.42 5.84
C LYS A 204 -3.38 -24.90 5.54
N GLY A 205 -2.49 -25.18 4.59
CA GLY A 205 -2.19 -26.52 4.09
C GLY A 205 -3.17 -27.02 3.02
N GLU A 206 -2.96 -28.26 2.56
CA GLU A 206 -3.68 -28.89 1.44
C GLU A 206 -4.44 -30.15 1.91
N LYS A 207 -5.36 -30.00 2.87
CA LYS A 207 -6.23 -31.11 3.27
C LYS A 207 -7.38 -31.24 2.29
N LEU A 208 -7.78 -32.47 1.94
CA LEU A 208 -8.93 -32.72 1.06
C LEU A 208 -10.29 -32.46 1.76
N ARG A 209 -10.30 -32.53 3.09
CA ARG A 209 -11.51 -32.33 3.89
C ARG A 209 -11.17 -31.70 5.23
N ILE A 210 -12.05 -30.83 5.70
CA ILE A 210 -11.98 -30.22 7.03
C ILE A 210 -13.20 -30.60 7.86
N ASN A 211 -12.98 -30.75 9.16
CA ASN A 211 -14.04 -31.07 10.09
C ASN A 211 -14.85 -29.82 10.42
N THR A 212 -16.10 -29.75 9.92
CA THR A 212 -16.99 -28.62 10.16
C THR A 212 -17.62 -28.65 11.55
N SER A 213 -17.52 -29.76 12.30
CA SER A 213 -18.07 -29.83 13.66
C SER A 213 -17.27 -28.98 14.65
N GLU A 214 -15.95 -28.93 14.50
CA GLU A 214 -15.04 -28.10 15.31
C GLU A 214 -15.36 -26.61 15.14
N LEU A 215 -15.73 -26.21 13.92
CA LEU A 215 -16.10 -24.83 13.60
C LEU A 215 -17.40 -24.38 14.28
N ARG A 216 -18.23 -25.29 14.79
CA ARG A 216 -19.45 -24.96 15.53
C ARG A 216 -19.19 -24.40 16.91
N LYS A 217 -18.03 -24.71 17.50
CA LYS A 217 -17.61 -24.21 18.81
C LYS A 217 -17.12 -22.76 18.75
N HIS A 218 -16.97 -22.20 17.56
CA HIS A 218 -16.43 -20.86 17.38
C HIS A 218 -17.42 -19.78 17.85
N PRO A 219 -16.99 -18.71 18.56
CA PRO A 219 -17.89 -17.66 19.07
C PRO A 219 -18.75 -16.99 17.99
N ARG A 220 -18.21 -16.87 16.77
CA ARG A 220 -18.92 -16.30 15.61
C ARG A 220 -19.72 -17.32 14.78
N TYR A 221 -19.95 -18.52 15.30
CA TYR A 221 -20.77 -19.53 14.62
C TYR A 221 -22.26 -19.13 14.56
N PRO A 222 -22.92 -18.72 15.66
CA PRO A 222 -24.36 -18.40 15.64
C PRO A 222 -24.69 -17.32 14.61
N GLY A 223 -25.63 -17.59 13.70
CA GLY A 223 -26.06 -16.64 12.67
C GLY A 223 -25.11 -16.48 11.47
N SER A 224 -23.97 -17.18 11.47
CA SER A 224 -23.02 -17.19 10.35
C SER A 224 -23.59 -17.84 9.08
N LYS A 225 -22.93 -17.64 7.93
CA LYS A 225 -23.28 -18.35 6.68
C LYS A 225 -23.19 -19.86 6.84
N LEU A 226 -22.23 -20.36 7.63
CA LEU A 226 -22.08 -21.78 7.92
C LEU A 226 -23.25 -22.32 8.75
N ASP A 227 -23.68 -21.60 9.79
CA ASP A 227 -24.83 -21.99 10.61
C ASP A 227 -26.12 -22.06 9.77
N LYS A 228 -26.37 -21.03 8.94
CA LYS A 228 -27.51 -21.02 8.01
C LYS A 228 -27.47 -22.19 7.02
N HIS A 229 -26.30 -22.51 6.45
CA HIS A 229 -26.11 -23.65 5.55
C HIS A 229 -26.44 -24.98 6.23
N ILE A 230 -25.90 -25.19 7.44
CA ILE A 230 -26.13 -26.43 8.20
C ILE A 230 -27.60 -26.59 8.57
N ARG A 231 -28.29 -25.51 9.00
CA ARG A 231 -29.73 -25.55 9.29
C ARG A 231 -30.55 -25.91 8.06
N LYS A 232 -30.28 -25.25 6.92
CA LYS A 232 -30.96 -25.52 5.65
C LYS A 232 -30.75 -26.96 5.19
N LYS A 233 -29.53 -27.48 5.30
CA LYS A 233 -29.20 -28.87 4.95
C LYS A 233 -29.94 -29.88 5.83
N LYS A 234 -30.05 -29.63 7.14
CA LYS A 234 -30.84 -30.48 8.05
C LYS A 234 -32.32 -30.52 7.67
N GLN A 235 -32.91 -29.37 7.34
CA GLN A 235 -34.30 -29.29 6.89
C GLN A 235 -34.51 -30.08 5.59
N LEU A 236 -33.66 -29.88 4.58
CA LEU A 236 -33.70 -30.63 3.31
C LEU A 236 -33.61 -32.14 3.52
N ASN A 237 -32.70 -32.60 4.38
CA ASN A 237 -32.55 -34.01 4.69
C ASN A 237 -33.81 -34.57 5.37
N ALA A 238 -34.40 -33.83 6.33
CA ALA A 238 -35.64 -34.23 7.00
C ALA A 238 -36.82 -34.34 6.02
N THR A 239 -36.97 -33.38 5.11
CA THR A 239 -37.99 -33.43 4.04
C THR A 239 -37.77 -34.61 3.09
N THR A 240 -36.53 -34.88 2.71
CA THR A 240 -36.18 -35.99 1.81
C THR A 240 -36.45 -37.36 2.44
N LEU A 241 -36.20 -37.50 3.75
CA LEU A 241 -36.51 -38.72 4.50
C LEU A 241 -38.02 -38.97 4.55
N SER A 242 -38.82 -37.96 4.92
CA SER A 242 -40.28 -38.07 4.94
C SER A 242 -40.89 -38.41 3.57
N GLN A 243 -40.33 -37.88 2.47
CA GLN A 243 -40.79 -38.22 1.11
C GLN A 243 -40.44 -39.64 0.66
N LYS A 244 -39.40 -40.26 1.24
CA LYS A 244 -39.03 -41.65 0.97
C LYS A 244 -39.86 -42.65 1.77
N GLU A 245 -40.36 -42.27 2.94
CA GLU A 245 -41.23 -43.11 3.79
C GLU A 245 -42.69 -43.15 3.29
N LEU A 246 -43.08 -42.20 2.45
CA LEU A 246 -44.41 -42.11 1.81
C LEU A 246 -44.48 -42.80 0.44
N LYS A 247 -43.40 -43.44 -0.01
CA LYS A 247 -43.32 -44.21 -1.27
C LYS A 247 -43.02 -45.67 -0.97
#